data_AF-A0A6C0JYT2-F1
#
_entry.id   AF-A0A6C0JYT2-F1
#
_cell.length_a   1.000
_cell.length_b   1.000
_cell.length_c   1.000
_cell.angle_alpha   90.00
_cell.angle_beta   90.00
_cell.angle_gamma   90.00
#
_symmetry.space_group_name_H-M   'P 1'
#
loop_
_entity.id
_entity.type
_entity.pdbx_description
1 polymer ?
#
loop_
_entity_poly.entity_id
_entity_poly.type
_entity_poly.pdbx_seq_one_letter_code
_entity_poly.pdbx_strand_id
1 'polypeptide(L)'
;MQKTRKINSRNGTRKNRNGSLQKFEQEVVVKFLEVLTAIKLYHWKTHSYATHKATDDLNDKLHENVDSFVEVLLGKRGDRVNLTNKKSISLRDYRSPEEFKRELEKFKSYLVGLDNRSVLKTMANGDLYNIRDEMLANVNQFLYLLTFK
;
A
#
# COMPACT_ATOMS: atom_id res chain seq x y z
N MET A 1 -50.82 23.80 33.81
CA MET A 1 -49.37 23.98 33.57
C MET A 1 -48.82 22.67 32.99
N GLN A 2 -48.73 22.56 31.66
CA GLN A 2 -48.19 21.37 30.98
C GLN A 2 -46.69 21.56 30.73
N LYS A 3 -45.87 20.65 31.25
CA LYS A 3 -44.41 20.64 31.04
C LYS A 3 -44.08 19.96 29.71
N THR A 4 -43.64 20.73 28.72
CA THR A 4 -43.14 20.23 27.44
C THR A 4 -41.75 19.61 27.64
N ARG A 5 -41.62 18.30 27.40
CA ARG A 5 -40.32 17.60 27.39
C ARG A 5 -39.59 17.91 26.07
N LYS A 6 -38.49 18.67 26.14
CA LYS A 6 -37.54 18.82 25.02
C LYS A 6 -36.81 17.49 24.80
N ILE A 7 -37.07 16.85 23.66
CA ILE A 7 -36.30 15.69 23.18
C ILE A 7 -35.00 16.23 22.57
N ASN A 8 -33.89 15.96 23.25
CA ASN A 8 -32.54 16.29 22.77
C ASN A 8 -32.14 15.25 21.70
N SER A 9 -32.25 15.59 20.42
CA SER A 9 -31.71 14.74 19.35
C SER A 9 -30.18 14.81 19.39
N ARG A 10 -29.54 13.83 20.02
CA ARG A 10 -28.10 13.61 19.89
C ARG A 10 -27.78 13.12 18.49
N ASN A 11 -27.53 14.05 17.57
CA ASN A 11 -26.88 13.75 16.30
C ASN A 11 -25.43 13.34 16.57
N GLY A 12 -25.22 12.04 16.76
CA GLY A 12 -23.88 11.44 16.82
C GLY A 12 -23.13 11.67 15.52
N THR A 13 -22.00 12.35 15.61
CA THR A 13 -21.13 12.75 14.50
C THR A 13 -20.54 11.53 13.78
N ARG A 14 -21.15 11.16 12.64
CA ARG A 14 -20.59 10.22 11.64
C ARG A 14 -19.28 10.70 10.96
N LYS A 15 -18.78 11.88 11.34
CA LYS A 15 -17.71 12.61 10.64
C LYS A 15 -16.30 12.03 10.83
N ASN A 16 -16.07 11.20 11.85
CA ASN A 16 -14.71 10.77 12.22
C ASN A 16 -14.21 9.51 11.48
N ARG A 17 -15.09 8.65 10.96
CA ARG A 17 -14.70 7.42 10.24
C ARG A 17 -14.13 7.69 8.84
N ASN A 18 -14.70 8.66 8.12
CA ASN A 18 -14.22 8.99 6.77
C ASN A 18 -12.80 9.57 6.77
N GLY A 19 -12.41 10.30 7.83
CA GLY A 19 -11.07 10.86 7.94
C GLY A 19 -9.98 9.83 8.19
N SER A 20 -10.25 8.74 8.95
CA SER A 20 -9.27 7.67 9.16
C SER A 20 -9.06 6.80 7.93
N LEU A 21 -10.13 6.55 7.18
CA LEU A 21 -10.11 5.80 5.92
C LEU A 21 -9.32 6.55 4.84
N GLN A 22 -9.64 7.82 4.62
CA GLN A 22 -8.92 8.64 3.65
C GLN A 22 -7.43 8.75 3.97
N LYS A 23 -7.06 8.87 5.25
CA LYS A 23 -5.66 8.85 5.68
C LYS A 23 -4.98 7.52 5.36
N PHE A 24 -5.68 6.41 5.53
CA PHE A 24 -5.17 5.08 5.19
C PHE A 24 -4.96 4.95 3.68
N GLU A 25 -5.92 5.35 2.86
CA GLU A 25 -5.80 5.34 1.39
C GLU A 25 -4.61 6.16 0.92
N GLN A 26 -4.46 7.39 1.44
CA GLN A 26 -3.33 8.26 1.11
C GLN A 26 -1.99 7.61 1.49
N GLU A 27 -1.94 7.00 2.68
CA GLU A 27 -0.75 6.35 3.20
C GLU A 27 -0.34 5.13 2.36
N VAL A 28 -1.30 4.26 2.02
CA VAL A 28 -1.09 3.09 1.16
C VAL A 28 -0.63 3.49 -0.24
N VAL A 29 -1.32 4.43 -0.88
CA VAL A 29 -0.99 4.87 -2.24
C VAL A 29 0.41 5.48 -2.26
N VAL A 30 0.75 6.34 -1.30
CA VAL A 30 2.10 6.92 -1.22
C VAL A 30 3.14 5.82 -0.99
N LYS A 31 2.90 4.89 -0.06
CA LYS A 31 3.85 3.81 0.24
C LYS A 31 4.11 2.93 -0.99
N PHE A 32 3.06 2.59 -1.73
CA PHE A 32 3.17 1.79 -2.96
C PHE A 32 3.95 2.53 -4.05
N LEU A 33 3.63 3.80 -4.31
CA LEU A 33 4.36 4.61 -5.29
C LEU A 33 5.85 4.74 -4.92
N GLU A 34 6.17 4.97 -3.65
CA GLU A 34 7.56 5.04 -3.17
C GLU A 34 8.32 3.72 -3.41
N VAL A 35 7.68 2.57 -3.15
CA VAL A 35 8.30 1.26 -3.35
C VAL A 35 8.51 0.96 -4.83
N LEU A 36 7.50 1.17 -5.69
CA LEU A 36 7.61 0.97 -7.13
C LEU A 36 8.74 1.83 -7.73
N THR A 37 8.77 3.11 -7.35
CA THR A 37 9.83 4.02 -7.80
C THR A 37 11.21 3.55 -7.34
N ALA A 38 11.33 3.10 -6.09
CA ALA A 38 12.61 2.62 -5.55
C ALA A 38 13.09 1.33 -6.24
N ILE A 39 12.19 0.41 -6.58
CA ILE A 39 12.52 -0.80 -7.36
C ILE A 39 13.02 -0.41 -8.74
N LYS A 40 12.34 0.51 -9.43
CA LYS A 40 12.77 0.94 -10.77
C LYS A 40 14.11 1.66 -10.77
N LEU A 41 14.36 2.51 -9.77
CA LEU A 41 15.67 3.14 -9.58
C LEU A 41 16.76 2.10 -9.35
N TYR A 42 16.52 1.12 -8.49
CA TYR A 42 17.49 0.05 -8.25
C TYR A 42 17.75 -0.77 -9.52
N HIS A 43 16.69 -1.13 -10.26
CA HIS A 43 16.77 -1.83 -11.53
C HIS A 43 17.70 -1.14 -12.54
N TRP A 44 17.59 0.18 -12.72
CA TRP A 44 18.48 0.93 -13.62
C TRP A 44 19.95 0.95 -13.20
N LYS A 45 20.24 0.73 -11.92
CA LYS A 45 21.60 0.72 -11.36
C LYS A 45 22.23 -0.67 -11.36
N THR A 46 21.48 -1.71 -11.73
CA THR A 46 22.02 -3.07 -11.77
C THR A 46 23.03 -3.22 -12.90
N HIS A 47 24.14 -3.92 -12.62
CA HIS A 47 25.15 -4.27 -13.63
C HIS A 47 25.06 -5.73 -14.10
N SER A 48 24.30 -6.56 -13.40
CA SER A 48 24.04 -7.96 -13.77
C SER A 48 22.75 -8.05 -14.57
N TYR A 49 22.80 -8.67 -15.76
CA TYR A 49 21.62 -8.88 -16.60
C TYR A 49 20.53 -9.69 -15.89
N ALA A 50 20.91 -10.73 -15.15
CA ALA A 50 19.96 -11.55 -14.39
C ALA A 50 19.25 -10.72 -13.31
N THR A 51 20.00 -9.89 -12.56
CA THR A 51 19.43 -8.99 -11.55
C THR A 51 18.56 -7.91 -12.20
N HIS A 52 19.01 -7.35 -13.32
CA HIS A 52 18.25 -6.36 -14.09
C HIS A 52 16.89 -6.92 -14.51
N LYS A 53 16.87 -8.13 -15.10
CA LYS A 53 15.64 -8.78 -15.54
C LYS A 53 14.73 -9.17 -14.37
N ALA A 54 15.30 -9.71 -13.28
CA ALA A 54 14.52 -10.08 -12.10
C ALA A 54 13.89 -8.87 -11.40
N THR A 55 14.62 -7.75 -11.33
CA THR A 55 14.10 -6.50 -10.73
C THR A 55 13.02 -5.87 -11.61
N ASP A 56 13.14 -5.97 -12.93
CA ASP A 56 12.13 -5.52 -13.88
C ASP A 56 10.83 -6.34 -13.75
N ASP A 57 10.94 -7.67 -13.73
CA ASP A 57 9.81 -8.58 -13.55
C ASP A 57 9.09 -8.35 -12.21
N LEU A 58 9.84 -8.12 -11.12
CA LEU A 58 9.25 -7.73 -9.84
C LEU A 58 8.48 -6.41 -9.96
N ASN A 59 9.06 -5.42 -10.64
CA ASN A 59 8.46 -4.10 -10.78
C ASN A 59 7.13 -4.18 -11.53
N ASP A 60 7.08 -4.93 -12.63
CA ASP A 60 5.89 -5.07 -13.47
C ASP A 60 4.75 -5.77 -12.70
N LYS A 61 5.04 -6.92 -12.06
CA LYS A 61 4.06 -7.64 -11.23
C LYS A 61 3.53 -6.78 -10.08
N LEU A 62 4.41 -6.06 -9.39
CA LEU A 62 3.98 -5.17 -8.31
C LEU A 62 3.18 -3.99 -8.84
N HIS A 63 3.47 -3.46 -10.02
CA HIS A 63 2.66 -2.40 -10.64
C HIS A 63 1.21 -2.88 -10.86
N GLU A 64 1.04 -4.06 -11.45
CA GLU A 64 -0.28 -4.67 -11.69
C GLU A 64 -1.03 -4.94 -10.38
N ASN A 65 -0.34 -5.52 -9.39
CA ASN A 65 -0.96 -5.77 -8.09
C ASN A 65 -1.31 -4.47 -7.36
N VAL A 66 -0.45 -3.45 -7.41
CA VAL A 66 -0.68 -2.16 -6.73
C VAL A 66 -1.88 -1.46 -7.32
N ASP A 67 -1.98 -1.42 -8.64
CA ASP A 67 -3.11 -0.83 -9.35
C ASP A 67 -4.41 -1.56 -8.94
N SER A 68 -4.43 -2.89 -9.06
CA SER A 68 -5.56 -3.72 -8.65
C SER A 68 -5.96 -3.49 -7.19
N PHE A 69 -4.99 -3.41 -6.27
CA PHE A 69 -5.26 -3.17 -4.86
C PHE A 69 -5.93 -1.81 -4.64
N VAL A 70 -5.38 -0.75 -5.24
CA VAL A 70 -5.88 0.61 -5.09
C VAL A 70 -7.26 0.75 -5.72
N GLU A 71 -7.48 0.20 -6.92
CA GLU A 71 -8.77 0.22 -7.59
C GLU A 71 -9.85 -0.53 -6.80
N VAL A 72 -9.55 -1.72 -6.27
CA VAL A 72 -10.48 -2.47 -5.42
C VAL A 72 -10.78 -1.71 -4.12
N LEU A 73 -9.75 -1.14 -3.48
CA LEU A 73 -9.90 -0.36 -2.25
C LEU A 73 -10.83 0.85 -2.48
N LEU A 74 -10.60 1.60 -3.56
CA LEU A 74 -11.40 2.77 -3.91
C LEU A 74 -12.81 2.38 -4.39
N GLY A 75 -12.94 1.30 -5.17
CA GLY A 75 -14.20 0.79 -5.69
C GLY A 75 -15.15 0.34 -4.59
N LYS A 76 -14.62 -0.36 -3.58
CA LYS A 76 -15.40 -0.74 -2.38
C LYS A 76 -15.92 0.46 -1.59
N ARG A 77 -15.21 1.58 -1.64
CA ARG A 77 -15.56 2.82 -0.95
C ARG A 77 -16.49 3.72 -1.76
N GLY A 78 -16.39 3.68 -3.09
CA GLY A 78 -17.11 4.56 -3.99
C GLY A 78 -16.60 6.00 -4.01
N ASP A 79 -15.30 6.23 -3.74
CA ASP A 79 -14.71 7.57 -3.78
C ASP A 79 -13.29 7.53 -4.39
N ARG A 80 -12.73 8.69 -4.75
CA ARG A 80 -11.46 8.83 -5.49
C ARG A 80 -10.29 9.11 -4.54
N VAL A 81 -9.08 8.76 -5.00
CA VAL A 81 -7.87 9.13 -4.27
C VAL A 81 -7.74 10.65 -4.21
N ASN A 82 -7.39 11.19 -3.05
CA ASN A 82 -7.14 12.62 -2.87
C ASN A 82 -5.77 12.81 -2.22
N LEU A 83 -4.79 13.23 -3.03
CA LEU A 83 -3.44 13.57 -2.60
C LEU A 83 -3.13 15.06 -2.76
N THR A 84 -4.14 15.93 -2.93
CA THR A 84 -3.93 17.37 -3.22
C THR A 84 -3.12 18.08 -2.13
N ASN A 85 -3.15 17.59 -0.89
CA ASN A 85 -2.36 18.12 0.23
C ASN A 85 -0.97 17.47 0.38
N LYS A 86 -0.65 16.45 -0.43
CA LYS A 86 0.64 15.75 -0.43
C LYS A 86 1.54 16.40 -1.48
N LYS A 87 2.46 17.25 -1.03
CA LYS A 87 3.34 18.03 -1.92
C LYS A 87 4.54 17.26 -2.48
N SER A 88 4.91 16.14 -1.86
CA SER A 88 6.05 15.33 -2.26
C SER A 88 5.91 13.89 -1.78
N ILE A 89 6.58 12.98 -2.47
CA ILE A 89 6.85 11.60 -2.04
C ILE A 89 8.36 11.42 -1.90
N SER A 90 8.78 10.46 -1.09
CA SER A 90 10.20 10.23 -0.83
C SER A 90 10.81 9.40 -1.96
N LEU A 91 11.80 9.95 -2.65
CA LEU A 91 12.59 9.19 -3.60
C LEU A 91 13.67 8.42 -2.83
N ARG A 92 13.65 7.08 -2.90
CA ARG A 92 14.62 6.23 -2.20
C ARG A 92 15.53 5.57 -3.22
N ASP A 93 16.79 6.02 -3.21
CA ASP A 93 17.84 5.45 -4.03
C ASP A 93 18.83 4.66 -3.16
N TYR A 94 18.99 3.37 -3.46
CA TYR A 94 19.83 2.45 -2.68
C TYR A 94 21.18 2.25 -3.36
N ARG A 95 22.23 2.12 -2.56
CA ARG A 95 23.61 1.99 -3.05
C ARG A 95 24.07 0.54 -3.12
N SER A 96 23.50 -0.33 -2.29
CA SER A 96 23.89 -1.73 -2.21
C SER A 96 22.70 -2.68 -2.32
N PRO A 97 22.92 -3.93 -2.78
CA PRO A 97 21.89 -4.96 -2.78
C PRO A 97 21.30 -5.22 -1.39
N GLU A 98 22.10 -5.12 -0.32
CA GLU A 98 21.67 -5.34 1.06
C GLU A 98 20.73 -4.22 1.54
N GLU A 99 21.00 -2.97 1.18
CA GLU A 99 20.11 -1.85 1.46
C GLU A 99 18.76 -2.02 0.77
N PHE A 100 18.78 -2.42 -0.51
CA PHE A 100 17.58 -2.68 -1.27
C PHE A 100 16.76 -3.86 -0.70
N LYS A 101 17.43 -4.99 -0.38
CA LYS A 101 16.80 -6.13 0.29
C LYS A 101 16.14 -5.73 1.61
N ARG A 102 16.78 -4.87 2.41
CA ARG A 102 16.18 -4.35 3.66
C ARG A 102 14.92 -3.52 3.40
N GLU A 103 14.84 -2.75 2.32
CA GLU A 103 13.58 -2.05 1.98
C GLU A 103 12.48 -3.03 1.60
N LEU A 104 12.78 -4.06 0.81
CA LEU A 104 11.80 -5.07 0.46
C LEU A 104 11.28 -5.83 1.70
N GLU A 105 12.15 -6.14 2.66
CA GLU A 105 11.72 -6.72 3.94
C GLU A 105 10.84 -5.77 4.78
N LYS A 106 11.11 -4.46 4.75
CA LYS A 106 10.21 -3.46 5.35
C LYS A 106 8.88 -3.41 4.63
N PHE A 107 8.87 -3.52 3.30
CA PHE A 107 7.65 -3.56 2.51
C PHE A 107 6.82 -4.81 2.81
N LYS A 108 7.44 -5.99 2.93
CA LYS A 108 6.77 -7.21 3.39
C LYS A 108 6.12 -7.02 4.77
N SER A 109 6.90 -6.50 5.71
CA SER A 109 6.41 -6.22 7.07
C SER A 109 5.24 -5.24 7.06
N TYR A 110 5.29 -4.24 6.17
CA TYR A 110 4.19 -3.30 5.95
C TYR A 110 2.93 -4.00 5.43
N LEU A 111 3.03 -4.84 4.39
CA LEU A 111 1.92 -5.59 3.83
C LEU A 111 1.24 -6.47 4.90
N VAL A 112 2.01 -7.26 5.65
CA VAL A 112 1.49 -8.08 6.76
C VAL A 112 0.83 -7.20 7.83
N GLY A 113 1.43 -6.04 8.14
CA GLY A 113 0.89 -5.08 9.09
C GLY A 113 -0.46 -4.46 8.69
N LEU A 114 -0.86 -4.55 7.40
CA LEU A 114 -2.16 -4.07 6.94
C LEU A 114 -3.32 -4.80 7.64
N ASP A 115 -3.14 -6.06 8.06
CA ASP A 115 -4.16 -6.81 8.82
C ASP A 115 -4.58 -6.13 10.11
N ASN A 116 -3.69 -5.35 10.72
CA ASN A 116 -3.96 -4.67 11.97
C ASN A 116 -4.76 -3.37 11.79
N ARG A 117 -4.99 -2.93 10.53
CA ARG A 117 -5.78 -1.74 10.24
C ARG A 117 -7.26 -2.06 10.38
N SER A 118 -7.93 -1.36 11.29
CA SER A 118 -9.38 -1.50 11.53
C SER A 118 -10.20 -1.34 10.24
N VAL A 119 -9.75 -0.50 9.31
CA VAL A 119 -10.31 -0.32 7.97
C VAL A 119 -10.46 -1.65 7.22
N LEU A 120 -9.39 -2.47 7.20
CA LEU A 120 -9.42 -3.75 6.50
C LEU A 120 -10.21 -4.83 7.25
N LYS A 121 -10.46 -4.65 8.55
CA LYS A 121 -11.32 -5.54 9.34
C LYS A 121 -12.81 -5.21 9.20
N THR A 122 -13.16 -3.99 8.80
CA THR A 122 -14.56 -3.53 8.76
C THR A 122 -15.33 -3.87 7.49
N MET A 123 -14.65 -4.42 6.47
CA MET A 123 -15.26 -4.76 5.18
C MET A 123 -14.87 -6.21 4.81
N ALA A 124 -15.71 -6.90 4.03
CA ALA A 124 -15.33 -8.16 3.43
C ALA A 124 -14.22 -7.90 2.39
N ASN A 125 -12.98 -8.17 2.79
CA ASN A 125 -11.76 -7.78 2.08
C ASN A 125 -10.92 -8.97 1.63
N GLY A 126 -11.55 -10.13 1.41
CA GLY A 126 -10.84 -11.33 0.94
C GLY A 126 -10.09 -11.08 -0.37
N ASP A 127 -10.62 -10.22 -1.24
CA ASP A 127 -9.97 -9.74 -2.46
C ASP A 127 -8.73 -8.87 -2.18
N LEU A 128 -8.84 -7.87 -1.29
CA LEU A 128 -7.68 -7.06 -0.89
C LEU A 128 -6.60 -7.89 -0.20
N TYR A 129 -6.97 -8.87 0.62
CA TYR A 129 -6.04 -9.78 1.24
C TYR A 129 -5.38 -10.70 0.20
N ASN A 130 -6.13 -11.21 -0.77
CA ASN A 130 -5.58 -11.99 -1.87
C ASN A 130 -4.53 -11.19 -2.67
N ILE A 131 -4.87 -9.97 -3.11
CA ILE A 131 -3.94 -9.12 -3.88
C ILE A 131 -2.70 -8.78 -3.05
N ARG A 132 -2.87 -8.48 -1.76
CA ARG A 132 -1.73 -8.27 -0.84
C ARG A 132 -0.85 -9.52 -0.74
N ASP A 133 -1.44 -10.70 -0.63
CA ASP A 133 -0.69 -11.95 -0.51
C ASP A 133 0.04 -12.30 -1.81
N GLU A 134 -0.52 -11.95 -2.97
CA GLU A 134 0.17 -11.99 -4.26
C GLU A 134 1.38 -11.04 -4.29
N MET A 135 1.24 -9.79 -3.82
CA MET A 135 2.39 -8.88 -3.68
C MET A 135 3.47 -9.47 -2.78
N LEU A 136 3.07 -10.03 -1.64
CA LEU A 136 3.98 -10.66 -0.68
C LEU A 136 4.70 -11.87 -1.31
N ALA A 137 3.98 -12.69 -2.07
CA ALA A 137 4.54 -13.82 -2.81
C ALA A 137 5.56 -13.35 -3.86
N ASN A 138 5.23 -12.31 -4.63
CA ASN A 138 6.13 -11.72 -5.63
C ASN A 138 7.43 -11.21 -5.00
N VAL A 139 7.34 -10.49 -3.88
CA VAL A 139 8.54 -10.01 -3.16
C VAL A 139 9.37 -11.18 -2.61
N ASN A 140 8.73 -12.19 -2.01
CA ASN A 140 9.44 -13.37 -1.51
C ASN A 140 10.13 -14.16 -2.62
N GLN A 141 9.46 -14.36 -3.74
CA GLN A 141 10.02 -15.03 -4.92
C GLN A 141 11.24 -14.26 -5.43
N PHE A 142 11.12 -12.94 -5.60
CA PHE A 142 12.23 -12.11 -6.04
C PHE A 142 13.43 -12.19 -5.07
N LEU A 143 13.19 -12.11 -3.76
CA LEU A 143 14.26 -12.21 -2.76
C LEU A 143 14.97 -13.57 -2.82
N TYR A 144 14.24 -14.65 -3.09
CA TYR A 144 14.82 -15.97 -3.35
C TYR A 144 15.65 -15.98 -4.64
N LEU A 145 15.14 -15.42 -5.74
CA LEU A 145 15.89 -15.31 -7.00
C LEU A 145 17.18 -14.49 -6.85
N LEU A 146 17.20 -13.47 -6.00
CA LEU A 146 18.41 -12.71 -5.65
C LEU A 146 19.47 -13.50 -4.87
N THR A 147 19.20 -14.74 -4.46
CA THR A 147 20.20 -15.63 -3.85
C THR A 147 20.96 -16.44 -4.89
N PHE A 148 20.49 -16.48 -6.13
CA PHE A 148 21.16 -17.21 -7.20
C PHE A 148 22.43 -16.47 -7.61
N LYS A 149 23.51 -17.23 -7.79
CA LYS A 149 24.83 -16.73 -8.17
C LYS A 149 24.93 -16.54 -9.67
#